data_AF-A0AA43CAV2-F1
#
_entry.id   AF-A0AA43CAV2-F1
#
_cell.length_a   1.000
_cell.length_b   1.000
_cell.length_c   1.000
_cell.angle_alpha   90.00
_cell.angle_beta   90.00
_cell.angle_gamma   90.00
#
_symmetry.space_group_name_H-M   'P 1'
#
loop_
_entity.id
_entity.type
_entity.pdbx_description
1 polymer ?
#
loop_
_entity_poly.entity_id
_entity_poly.type
_entity_poly.pdbx_seq_one_letter_code
_entity_poly.pdbx_strand_id
1 'polypeptide(L)'
;MSTLVPEEIDLNELRRQLQQHFGEVPPAGYVRGKTELRAALVQILQCSELESEQLVDTLEARRMIQYDGDKREAVDDLESFWRLAP
;
A
#
# COMPACT_ATOMS: atom_id res chain seq x y z
N MET A 1 7.93 -11.43 -19.78
CA MET A 1 7.47 -10.94 -18.48
C MET A 1 8.67 -10.31 -17.82
N SER A 2 8.68 -8.98 -17.69
CA SER A 2 9.77 -8.27 -17.02
C SER A 2 9.58 -8.45 -15.53
N THR A 3 10.55 -9.07 -14.86
CA THR A 3 10.60 -9.17 -13.41
C THR A 3 10.88 -7.77 -12.86
N LEU A 4 10.03 -7.23 -11.98
CA LEU A 4 10.36 -5.99 -11.28
C LEU A 4 11.59 -6.24 -10.41
N VAL A 5 12.63 -5.44 -10.60
CA VAL A 5 13.83 -5.45 -9.76
C VAL A 5 13.57 -4.49 -8.60
N PRO A 6 13.36 -4.99 -7.36
CA PRO A 6 12.95 -4.14 -6.24
C PRO A 6 13.95 -3.04 -5.89
N GLU A 7 15.23 -3.25 -6.21
CA GLU A 7 16.32 -2.30 -5.99
C GLU A 7 16.28 -1.09 -6.94
N GLU A 8 15.57 -1.20 -8.07
CA GLU A 8 15.41 -0.12 -9.05
C GLU A 8 14.13 0.69 -8.83
N ILE A 9 13.23 0.24 -7.95
CA ILE A 9 11.97 0.92 -7.66
C ILE A 9 12.21 2.05 -6.66
N ASP A 10 11.97 3.28 -7.10
CA ASP A 10 11.90 4.43 -6.19
C ASP A 10 10.62 4.35 -5.35
N LEU A 11 10.77 3.85 -4.12
CA LEU A 11 9.65 3.72 -3.18
C LEU A 11 9.04 5.06 -2.77
N ASN A 12 9.79 6.17 -2.81
CA ASN A 12 9.24 7.49 -2.50
C ASN A 12 8.35 8.00 -3.62
N GLU A 13 8.73 7.74 -4.86
CA GLU A 13 7.89 8.02 -6.01
C GLU A 13 6.64 7.13 -6.00
N LEU A 14 6.80 5.84 -5.71
CA LEU A 14 5.67 4.91 -5.61
C LEU A 14 4.66 5.33 -4.52
N ARG A 15 5.17 5.77 -3.36
CA ARG A 15 4.34 6.31 -2.28
C ARG A 15 3.56 7.56 -2.72
N ARG A 16 4.22 8.48 -3.45
CA ARG A 16 3.57 9.68 -3.98
C ARG A 16 2.48 9.34 -4.98
N GLN A 17 2.70 8.34 -5.84
CA GLN A 17 1.69 7.86 -6.78
C GLN A 17 0.50 7.21 -6.07
N LEU A 18 0.73 6.43 -5.01
CA LEU A 18 -0.36 5.94 -4.14
C LEU A 18 -1.15 7.10 -3.51
N GLN A 19 -0.45 8.12 -3.01
CA GLN A 19 -1.11 9.30 -2.43
C GLN A 19 -1.96 10.05 -3.46
N GLN A 20 -1.49 10.16 -4.69
CA GLN A 20 -2.27 10.75 -5.79
C GLN A 20 -3.46 9.86 -6.20
N HIS A 21 -3.30 8.54 -6.17
CA HIS A 21 -4.35 7.59 -6.54
C HIS A 21 -5.54 7.63 -5.56
N PHE A 22 -5.28 7.65 -4.25
CA PHE A 22 -6.32 7.68 -3.22
C PHE A 22 -6.77 9.10 -2.84
N GLY A 23 -5.98 10.12 -3.17
CA GLY A 23 -6.29 11.51 -2.86
C GLY A 23 -6.42 11.77 -1.36
N GLU A 24 -7.48 12.46 -0.95
CA GLU A 24 -7.75 12.81 0.44
C GLU A 24 -8.42 11.70 1.25
N VAL A 25 -8.90 10.63 0.59
CA VAL A 25 -9.60 9.53 1.23
C VAL A 25 -8.74 8.27 1.17
N PRO A 26 -7.87 8.06 2.18
CA PRO A 26 -7.09 6.84 2.24
C PRO A 26 -7.98 5.59 2.40
N PRO A 27 -7.46 4.40 2.04
CA PRO A 27 -8.15 3.15 2.26
C PRO A 27 -8.48 2.92 3.74
N ALA A 28 -9.69 2.44 4.01
CA ALA A 28 -10.17 2.10 5.36
C ALA A 28 -9.98 0.61 5.68
N GLY A 29 -9.82 0.29 6.95
CA GLY A 29 -9.59 -1.08 7.40
C GLY A 29 -8.18 -1.58 7.07
N TYR A 30 -7.69 -2.49 7.89
CA TYR A 30 -6.37 -3.08 7.68
C TYR A 30 -6.37 -4.03 6.49
N VAL A 31 -7.20 -5.07 6.52
CA VAL A 31 -7.27 -6.12 5.47
C VAL A 31 -7.83 -5.55 4.19
N ARG A 32 -8.95 -4.82 4.27
CA ARG A 32 -9.55 -4.20 3.10
C ARG A 32 -8.62 -3.15 2.50
N GLY A 33 -8.14 -2.22 3.31
CA GLY A 33 -7.25 -1.16 2.84
C GLY A 33 -5.94 -1.69 2.24
N LYS A 34 -5.36 -2.74 2.82
CA LYS A 34 -4.18 -3.41 2.26
C LYS A 34 -4.45 -4.08 0.91
N THR A 35 -5.67 -4.57 0.70
CA THR A 35 -6.09 -5.11 -0.60
C THR A 35 -6.25 -4.01 -1.64
N GLU A 36 -6.83 -2.87 -1.26
CA GLU A 36 -6.94 -1.70 -2.15
C GLU A 36 -5.56 -1.14 -2.52
N LEU A 37 -4.63 -1.05 -1.57
CA LEU A 37 -3.24 -0.65 -1.81
C LEU A 37 -2.54 -1.58 -2.82
N ARG A 38 -2.69 -2.90 -2.67
CA ARG A 38 -2.12 -3.88 -3.63
C ARG A 38 -2.72 -3.70 -5.02
N ALA A 39 -4.03 -3.54 -5.12
CA ALA A 39 -4.71 -3.30 -6.40
C ALA A 39 -4.24 -2.01 -7.09
N ALA A 40 -4.06 -0.93 -6.32
CA ALA A 40 -3.52 0.33 -6.85
C ALA A 40 -2.09 0.15 -7.38
N LEU A 41 -1.22 -0.57 -6.68
CA LEU A 41 0.14 -0.86 -7.15
C LEU A 41 0.16 -1.69 -8.44
N VAL A 42 -0.72 -2.69 -8.57
CA VAL A 42 -0.89 -3.44 -9.82
C VAL A 42 -1.24 -2.51 -10.97
N GLN A 43 -2.15 -1.55 -10.76
CA GLN A 43 -2.54 -0.60 -11.80
C GLN A 43 -1.41 0.38 -12.15
N ILE A 44 -0.71 0.89 -11.14
CA ILE A 44 0.36 1.89 -11.30
C ILE A 44 1.57 1.30 -12.02
N LEU A 45 2.03 0.13 -11.59
CA LEU A 45 3.26 -0.50 -12.09
C LEU A 45 3.02 -1.55 -13.17
N GLN A 46 1.76 -1.92 -13.44
CA GLN A 46 1.39 -3.06 -14.30
C GLN A 46 2.11 -4.35 -13.85
N CYS A 47 2.23 -4.52 -12.52
CA CYS A 47 2.93 -5.64 -11.89
C CYS A 47 1.99 -6.81 -11.56
N SER A 48 2.56 -7.95 -11.17
CA SER A 48 1.77 -9.07 -10.65
C SER A 48 1.24 -8.80 -9.24
N GLU A 49 0.20 -9.54 -8.84
CA GLU A 49 -0.35 -9.47 -7.48
C GLU A 49 0.68 -9.85 -6.41
N LEU A 50 1.59 -10.77 -6.72
CA LEU A 50 2.67 -11.16 -5.81
C LEU A 50 3.67 -10.01 -5.62
N GLU A 51 4.06 -9.34 -6.70
CA GLU A 51 4.97 -8.20 -6.65
C GLU A 51 4.32 -7.03 -5.90
N SER A 52 3.03 -6.76 -6.13
CA SER A 52 2.32 -5.71 -5.40
C SER A 52 2.22 -5.99 -3.91
N GLU A 53 1.97 -7.25 -3.51
CA GLU A 53 1.98 -7.65 -2.10
C GLU A 53 3.34 -7.40 -1.45
N GLN A 54 4.42 -7.86 -2.08
CA GLN A 54 5.79 -7.64 -1.59
C GLN A 54 6.13 -6.15 -1.45
N LEU A 55 5.65 -5.32 -2.38
CA LEU A 55 5.85 -3.88 -2.34
C LEU A 55 5.06 -3.21 -1.21
N VAL A 56 3.78 -3.56 -1.03
CA VAL A 56 2.98 -3.04 0.09
C VAL A 56 3.60 -3.43 1.43
N ASP A 57 4.03 -4.68 1.59
CA ASP A 57 4.73 -5.14 2.79
C ASP A 57 6.04 -4.39 3.02
N THR A 58 6.80 -4.12 1.96
CA THR A 58 8.05 -3.36 2.04
C THR A 58 7.80 -1.91 2.46
N LEU A 59 6.80 -1.25 1.86
CA LEU A 59 6.42 0.13 2.22
C LEU A 59 5.94 0.21 3.67
N GLU A 60 5.16 -0.77 4.13
CA GLU A 60 4.67 -0.85 5.50
C GLU A 60 5.82 -1.09 6.50
N ALA A 61 6.71 -2.04 6.20
CA ALA A 61 7.88 -2.36 7.04
C ALA A 61 8.84 -1.16 7.17
N ARG A 62 8.97 -0.35 6.11
CA ARG A 62 9.76 0.89 6.09
C ARG A 62 9.01 2.09 6.67
N ARG A 63 7.77 1.92 7.14
CA ARG A 63 6.89 2.97 7.67
C ARG A 63 6.60 4.10 6.68
N MET A 64 6.68 3.81 5.39
CA MET A 64 6.30 4.73 4.30
C MET A 64 4.78 4.78 4.13
N ILE A 65 4.11 3.68 4.51
CA ILE A 65 2.67 3.61 4.72
C ILE A 65 2.41 3.00 6.11
N GLN A 66 1.32 3.38 6.75
CA GLN A 66 1.00 2.92 8.09
C GLN A 66 -0.51 2.85 8.29
N TYR A 67 -1.01 1.77 8.85
CA TYR A 67 -2.38 1.70 9.35
C TYR A 67 -2.46 2.30 10.76
N ASP A 68 -3.43 3.18 11.02
CA ASP A 68 -3.60 3.87 12.32
C ASP A 68 -4.37 3.07 13.37
N GLY A 69 -5.14 2.06 12.98
CA GLY A 69 -5.91 1.21 13.89
C GLY A 69 -5.08 0.08 14.52
N ASP A 70 -5.72 -0.73 15.36
CA ASP A 70 -5.08 -1.92 15.93
C ASP A 70 -5.21 -3.13 15.00
N LYS A 71 -4.07 -3.56 14.45
CA LYS A 71 -3.97 -4.71 13.54
C LYS A 71 -4.27 -6.05 14.22
N ARG A 72 -4.37 -6.07 15.56
CA ARG A 72 -4.70 -7.27 16.35
C ARG A 72 -6.19 -7.48 16.53
N GLU A 73 -7.02 -6.53 16.10
CA GLU A 73 -8.46 -6.71 16.14
C GLU A 73 -8.90 -7.81 15.18
N ALA A 74 -9.78 -8.69 15.66
CA ALA A 74 -10.27 -9.82 14.89
C ALA A 74 -11.24 -9.39 13.75
N VAL A 75 -11.75 -8.17 13.81
CA VAL A 75 -12.62 -7.56 12.82
C VAL A 75 -11.88 -6.39 12.20
N ASP A 76 -12.00 -6.24 10.88
CA ASP A 76 -11.40 -5.12 10.18
C ASP A 76 -12.11 -3.82 10.56
N ASP A 77 -11.40 -2.93 11.26
CA ASP A 77 -11.93 -1.65 11.72
C ASP A 77 -12.01 -0.64 10.57
N LEU A 78 -13.21 -0.40 10.04
CA LEU A 78 -13.43 0.53 8.93
C LEU A 78 -13.46 2.01 9.36
N GLU A 79 -13.33 2.28 10.66
CA GLU A 79 -13.21 3.65 11.19
C GLU A 79 -11.75 4.13 11.17
N SER A 80 -10.79 3.22 11.10
CA SER A 80 -9.37 3.49 10.96
C SER A 80 -8.91 3.44 9.50
N PHE A 81 -7.89 4.24 9.19
CA PHE A 81 -7.40 4.44 7.83
C PHE A 81 -5.90 4.20 7.70
N TRP A 82 -5.45 3.99 6.47
CA TRP A 82 -4.03 3.99 6.12
C TRP A 82 -3.50 5.41 5.93
N ARG A 83 -2.45 5.79 6.64
CA ARG A 83 -1.64 6.97 6.34
C ARG A 83 -0.53 6.65 5.35
N LEU A 84 -0.37 7.51 4.36
CA LEU A 84 0.74 7.51 3.41
C LEU A 84 1.71 8.62 3.86
N ALA A 85 2.57 8.31 4.85
CA ALA A 85 3.42 9.29 5.54
C ALA A 85 4.49 9.90 4.60
N PRO A 86 4.85 11.18 4.73
CA PRO A 86 5.92 11.79 3.92
C PRO A 86 7.30 11.13 4.11
#